data_AF-A0A7S0NP54-F1
#
_entry.id   AF-A0A7S0NP54-F1
#
_cell.length_a   1.000
_cell.length_b   1.000
_cell.length_c   1.000
_cell.angle_alpha   90.00
_cell.angle_beta   90.00
_cell.angle_gamma   90.00
#
_symmetry.space_group_name_H-M   'P 1'
#
loop_
_entity.id
_entity.type
_entity.pdbx_description
1 polymer ?
#
loop_
_entity_poly.entity_id
_entity_poly.type
_entity_poly.pdbx_seq_one_letter_code
_entity_poly.pdbx_strand_id
1 'polypeptide(L)'
;MSVTWHTLASNPGDAVVEYSLLSDVSASKPAPSTRVEGTTRAFVDGGPERSVRFVHRVVLSNLEPGATYKYRVGNPVTKAYSAWFDFVAKRSRAQIAAGPPLKLLALCDQGHRESAGVLQLVAAEVGDPSTRPDALVHCGDFAYDLDTYSGRNGDRFLADVEPVAARVPYMTSQGNHERAYNFSHYAERFTMPGAGASNGNAYYSFDVGPMHVVAFNAEAFFWPEYFDAAYARRMYEWLVRDLRAANANRGNVPWILVHGHRPMYCVDTKVPDFTPHAIKPAFDGACGWEKQAVRKGVASRCEDEYATLGCAAAFDAESAESESEGFDVSVPRRAGPGGYVAPKESKSPEDFPIEKALYENGVDLYLAGHVHDYERYFPAFDERVVNGTDVTLERYVNPGATVHVTSGSGGNPEMWTDAMYNRTNGAGRKIPRGTCSHRAPWCAFQSGFAPKRTGEGYAYDFTYSRITVHDDRTLEWEQVSAPSGPDSVGRGDGEAGDPKGLPKGEVIDRFVISAAVHGPFASRGAIATE
;
A
#
# COMPACT_ATOMS: atom_id res chain seq x y z
N MET A 1 -13.14 -14.65 -8.57
CA MET A 1 -12.08 -13.83 -9.18
C MET A 1 -12.74 -12.65 -9.86
N SER A 2 -12.27 -11.42 -9.64
CA SER A 2 -12.74 -10.25 -10.38
C SER A 2 -11.75 -9.95 -11.51
N VAL A 3 -12.23 -9.83 -12.74
CA VAL A 3 -11.43 -9.47 -13.91
C VAL A 3 -11.84 -8.06 -14.34
N THR A 4 -10.87 -7.16 -14.41
CA THR A 4 -11.07 -5.74 -14.76
C THR A 4 -10.17 -5.39 -15.95
N TRP A 5 -10.70 -4.67 -16.93
CA TRP A 5 -9.91 -4.12 -18.04
C TRP A 5 -10.51 -2.82 -18.54
N HIS A 6 -9.73 -2.09 -19.34
CA HIS A 6 -10.09 -0.78 -19.87
C HIS A 6 -10.06 -0.79 -21.39
N THR A 7 -10.96 -0.04 -22.02
CA THR A 7 -10.88 0.29 -23.45
C THR A 7 -10.99 1.80 -23.69
N LEU A 8 -10.39 2.26 -24.79
CA LEU A 8 -10.32 3.67 -25.18
C LEU A 8 -11.11 3.91 -26.48
N ALA A 9 -11.49 5.17 -26.70
CA ALA A 9 -12.04 5.73 -27.95
C ALA A 9 -13.42 5.24 -28.44
N SER A 10 -13.93 4.07 -28.03
CA SER A 10 -15.34 3.69 -28.28
C SER A 10 -15.83 2.67 -27.25
N ASN A 11 -17.13 2.70 -26.95
CA ASN A 11 -17.76 1.66 -26.13
C ASN A 11 -17.84 0.37 -26.96
N PRO A 12 -17.13 -0.72 -26.60
CA PRO A 12 -17.20 -1.97 -27.36
C PRO A 12 -18.53 -2.71 -27.17
N GLY A 13 -19.37 -2.30 -26.21
CA GLY A 13 -20.57 -3.00 -25.78
C GLY A 13 -20.32 -3.83 -24.52
N ASP A 14 -21.09 -4.89 -24.35
CA ASP A 14 -21.09 -5.69 -23.12
C ASP A 14 -19.74 -6.40 -22.88
N ALA A 15 -19.26 -6.30 -21.64
CA ALA A 15 -17.99 -6.87 -21.21
C ALA A 15 -18.11 -8.39 -21.11
N VAL A 16 -17.18 -9.14 -21.72
CA VAL A 16 -17.17 -10.61 -21.67
C VAL A 16 -15.80 -11.16 -21.25
N VAL A 17 -15.81 -12.11 -20.33
CA VAL A 17 -14.69 -13.06 -20.12
C VAL A 17 -15.06 -14.40 -20.72
N GLU A 18 -14.12 -14.98 -21.46
CA GLU A 18 -14.15 -16.40 -21.83
C GLU A 18 -13.04 -17.13 -21.06
N TYR A 19 -13.37 -18.21 -20.36
CA TYR A 19 -12.42 -18.95 -19.55
C TYR A 19 -12.66 -20.47 -19.58
N SER A 20 -11.63 -21.24 -19.26
CA SER A 20 -11.63 -22.71 -19.24
C SER A 20 -10.57 -23.23 -18.29
N LEU A 21 -10.76 -24.43 -17.73
CA LEU A 21 -9.70 -25.14 -17.00
C LEU A 21 -8.51 -25.39 -17.94
N LEU A 22 -7.29 -25.13 -17.49
CA LEU A 22 -6.10 -25.30 -18.34
C LEU A 22 -5.86 -26.76 -18.74
N SER A 23 -6.29 -27.72 -17.90
CA SER A 23 -6.29 -29.16 -18.18
C SER A 23 -7.06 -29.54 -19.45
N ASP A 24 -8.10 -28.76 -19.79
CA ASP A 24 -9.05 -29.09 -20.84
C ASP A 24 -8.64 -28.46 -22.19
N VAL A 25 -7.63 -27.58 -22.16
CA VAL A 25 -7.11 -26.87 -23.33
C VAL A 25 -6.06 -27.75 -24.04
N SER A 26 -6.42 -28.27 -25.21
CA SER A 26 -5.51 -29.05 -26.06
C SER A 26 -5.12 -28.29 -27.33
N ALA A 27 -4.00 -28.67 -27.94
CA ALA A 27 -3.59 -28.12 -29.24
C ALA A 27 -4.50 -28.55 -30.40
N SER A 28 -5.30 -29.62 -30.24
CA SER A 28 -6.15 -30.21 -31.29
C SER A 28 -7.62 -29.82 -31.19
N LYS A 29 -8.08 -29.30 -30.03
CA LYS A 29 -9.38 -28.65 -29.84
C LYS A 29 -9.28 -27.53 -28.81
N PRO A 30 -9.80 -26.32 -29.07
CA PRO A 30 -10.04 -25.36 -28.01
C PRO A 30 -11.04 -25.96 -27.01
N ALA A 31 -10.75 -25.79 -25.72
CA ALA A 31 -11.66 -26.20 -24.64
C ALA A 31 -13.04 -25.54 -24.81
N PRO A 32 -14.14 -26.16 -24.34
CA PRO A 32 -15.40 -25.45 -24.18
C PRO A 32 -15.17 -24.27 -23.23
N SER A 33 -15.19 -23.04 -23.75
CA SER A 33 -15.05 -21.84 -22.95
C SER A 33 -16.37 -21.49 -22.28
N THR A 34 -16.36 -21.42 -20.95
CA THR A 34 -17.45 -20.77 -20.21
C THR A 34 -17.38 -19.28 -20.49
N ARG A 35 -18.52 -18.70 -20.86
CA ARG A 35 -18.67 -17.27 -21.09
C ARG A 35 -19.39 -16.64 -19.89
N VAL A 36 -18.83 -15.54 -19.38
CA VAL A 36 -19.48 -14.73 -18.33
C VAL A 36 -19.52 -13.28 -18.82
N GLU A 37 -20.73 -12.73 -18.82
CA GLU A 37 -21.01 -11.32 -19.09
C GLU A 37 -20.78 -10.49 -17.82
N GLY A 38 -20.35 -9.25 -17.98
CA GLY A 38 -20.11 -8.30 -16.90
C GLY A 38 -20.70 -6.94 -17.19
N THR A 39 -20.19 -5.93 -16.50
CA THR A 39 -20.62 -4.54 -16.65
C THR A 39 -19.60 -3.72 -17.42
N THR A 40 -20.08 -2.79 -18.24
CA THR A 40 -19.29 -1.73 -18.88
C THR A 40 -19.78 -0.38 -18.37
N ARG A 41 -18.89 0.48 -17.89
CA ARG A 41 -19.21 1.85 -17.45
C ARG A 41 -18.25 2.85 -18.08
N ALA A 42 -18.78 4.00 -18.50
CA ALA A 42 -17.95 5.14 -18.89
C ALA A 42 -17.39 5.83 -17.65
N PHE A 43 -16.07 5.91 -17.56
CA PHE A 43 -15.34 6.77 -16.64
C PHE A 43 -14.87 8.01 -17.42
N VAL A 44 -15.32 9.18 -16.97
CA VAL A 44 -14.93 10.48 -17.53
C VAL A 44 -13.89 11.09 -16.61
N ASP A 45 -12.71 11.36 -17.15
CA ASP A 45 -11.61 12.06 -16.48
C ASP A 45 -12.06 13.43 -15.95
N GLY A 46 -11.65 13.79 -14.73
CA GLY A 46 -12.06 15.05 -14.09
C GLY A 46 -11.46 16.30 -14.74
N GLY A 47 -10.36 16.14 -15.48
CA GLY A 47 -9.57 17.20 -16.09
C GLY A 47 -10.26 17.92 -17.25
N PRO A 48 -9.57 18.90 -17.86
CA PRO A 48 -10.14 19.76 -18.90
C PRO A 48 -10.40 19.02 -20.23
N GLU A 49 -9.64 17.98 -20.56
CA GLU A 49 -9.89 17.16 -21.76
C GLU A 49 -11.15 16.27 -21.64
N ARG A 50 -11.62 15.99 -20.42
CA ARG A 50 -12.77 15.10 -20.15
C ARG A 50 -12.64 13.75 -20.87
N SER A 51 -11.43 13.21 -20.93
CA SER A 51 -11.13 11.99 -21.67
C SER A 51 -11.90 10.79 -21.11
N VAL A 52 -12.45 9.95 -22.00
CA VAL A 52 -13.35 8.86 -21.61
C VAL A 52 -12.66 7.51 -21.73
N ARG A 53 -12.77 6.71 -20.66
CA ARG A 53 -12.38 5.30 -20.59
C ARG A 53 -13.63 4.46 -20.37
N PHE A 54 -13.68 3.29 -20.98
CA PHE A 54 -14.69 2.29 -20.64
C PHE A 54 -14.07 1.27 -19.69
N VAL A 55 -14.60 1.21 -18.47
CA VAL A 55 -14.21 0.28 -17.42
C VAL A 55 -15.09 -0.95 -17.54
N HIS A 56 -14.47 -2.12 -17.65
CA HIS A 56 -15.15 -3.40 -17.78
C HIS A 56 -14.88 -4.25 -16.54
N ARG A 57 -15.92 -4.82 -15.92
CA ARG A 57 -15.79 -5.65 -14.71
C ARG A 57 -16.62 -6.92 -14.83
N VAL A 58 -15.96 -8.08 -14.67
CA VAL A 58 -16.58 -9.42 -14.69
C VAL A 58 -16.19 -10.17 -13.41
N VAL A 59 -17.14 -10.87 -12.78
CA VAL A 59 -16.88 -11.73 -11.62
C VAL A 59 -17.01 -13.19 -12.01
N LEU A 60 -15.90 -13.93 -11.93
CA LEU A 60 -15.86 -15.38 -12.10
C LEU A 60 -16.10 -16.06 -10.74
N SER A 61 -17.21 -16.78 -10.65
CA SER A 61 -17.67 -17.49 -9.44
C SER A 61 -17.50 -19.00 -9.59
N ASN A 62 -17.60 -19.74 -8.47
CA ASN A 62 -17.57 -21.21 -8.43
C ASN A 62 -16.33 -21.83 -9.10
N LEU A 63 -15.17 -21.17 -8.98
CA LEU A 63 -13.89 -21.68 -9.44
C LEU A 63 -13.40 -22.79 -8.50
N GLU A 64 -12.80 -23.84 -9.05
CA GLU A 64 -12.18 -24.92 -8.29
C GLU A 64 -10.91 -24.41 -7.57
N PRO A 65 -10.81 -24.53 -6.23
CA PRO A 65 -9.66 -24.03 -5.48
C PRO A 65 -8.34 -24.64 -5.96
N GLY A 66 -7.34 -23.81 -6.24
CA GLY A 66 -6.02 -24.24 -6.72
C GLY A 66 -5.97 -24.69 -8.20
N ALA A 67 -7.08 -24.71 -8.93
CA ALA A 67 -7.06 -25.02 -10.35
C ALA A 67 -6.54 -23.84 -11.19
N THR A 68 -5.74 -24.13 -12.23
CA THR A 68 -5.29 -23.12 -13.19
C THR A 68 -6.34 -22.92 -14.27
N TYR A 69 -6.78 -21.68 -14.45
CA TYR A 69 -7.72 -21.27 -15.49
C TYR A 69 -7.02 -20.44 -16.56
N LYS A 70 -7.29 -20.77 -17.82
CA LYS A 70 -6.93 -19.95 -18.97
C LYS A 70 -8.10 -19.05 -19.32
N TYR A 71 -7.88 -17.75 -19.51
CA TYR A 71 -8.94 -16.78 -19.80
C TYR A 71 -8.51 -15.71 -20.81
N ARG A 72 -9.50 -15.04 -21.42
CA ARG A 72 -9.33 -13.81 -22.18
C ARG A 72 -10.49 -12.86 -21.94
N VAL A 73 -10.24 -11.57 -22.06
CA VAL A 73 -11.26 -10.51 -22.00
C VAL A 73 -11.60 -10.04 -23.42
N GLY A 74 -12.78 -9.47 -23.61
CA GLY A 74 -13.15 -8.88 -24.89
C GLY A 74 -14.63 -8.60 -25.03
N ASN A 75 -15.06 -8.49 -26.29
CA ASN A 75 -16.46 -8.35 -26.65
C ASN A 75 -16.78 -9.21 -27.91
N PRO A 76 -17.84 -10.05 -27.86
CA PRO A 76 -18.16 -10.97 -28.95
C PRO A 76 -18.80 -10.29 -30.18
N VAL A 77 -19.37 -9.10 -30.02
CA VAL A 77 -20.01 -8.32 -31.10
C VAL A 77 -18.95 -7.67 -31.98
N THR A 78 -17.97 -6.98 -31.37
CA THR A 78 -16.83 -6.37 -32.08
C THR A 78 -15.77 -7.38 -32.49
N LYS A 79 -15.77 -8.57 -31.88
CA LYS A 79 -14.74 -9.61 -32.01
C LYS A 79 -13.34 -9.18 -31.56
N ALA A 80 -13.25 -8.08 -30.81
CA ALA A 80 -12.03 -7.65 -30.16
C ALA A 80 -11.82 -8.47 -28.88
N TYR A 81 -10.66 -9.11 -28.75
CA TYR A 81 -10.26 -9.88 -27.58
C TYR A 81 -8.80 -9.60 -27.23
N SER A 82 -8.46 -9.72 -25.94
CA SER A 82 -7.08 -9.74 -25.47
C SER A 82 -6.32 -10.97 -25.96
N ALA A 83 -5.01 -10.99 -25.67
CA ALA A 83 -4.28 -12.25 -25.57
C ALA A 83 -4.93 -13.19 -24.54
N TRP A 84 -4.60 -14.47 -24.61
CA TRP A 84 -4.95 -15.42 -23.55
C TRP A 84 -3.97 -15.28 -22.39
N PHE A 85 -4.51 -15.15 -21.18
CA PHE A 85 -3.79 -15.15 -19.92
C PHE A 85 -4.14 -16.42 -19.11
N ASP A 86 -3.43 -16.63 -18.00
CA ASP A 86 -3.69 -17.73 -17.07
C ASP A 86 -3.51 -17.27 -15.62
N PHE A 87 -4.39 -17.74 -14.73
CA PHE A 87 -4.31 -17.51 -13.29
C PHE A 87 -4.60 -18.79 -12.51
N VAL A 88 -4.11 -18.88 -11.27
CA VAL A 88 -4.46 -19.97 -10.34
C VAL A 88 -5.61 -19.50 -9.45
N ALA A 89 -6.70 -20.26 -9.40
CA ALA A 89 -7.80 -19.96 -8.50
C ALA A 89 -7.37 -20.14 -7.03
N LYS A 90 -7.84 -19.25 -6.14
CA LYS A 90 -7.42 -19.17 -4.73
C LYS A 90 -7.34 -20.56 -4.06
N ARG A 91 -6.14 -20.95 -3.61
CA ARG A 91 -5.93 -22.20 -2.88
C ARG A 91 -6.68 -22.19 -1.54
N SER A 92 -7.23 -23.35 -1.18
CA SER A 92 -7.79 -23.57 0.16
C SER A 92 -6.68 -23.73 1.20
N ARG A 93 -7.00 -23.48 2.48
CA ARG A 93 -6.05 -23.73 3.59
C ARG A 93 -5.53 -25.17 3.59
N ALA A 94 -6.39 -26.15 3.29
CA ALA A 94 -5.99 -27.56 3.24
C ALA A 94 -4.93 -27.83 2.14
N GLN A 95 -5.05 -27.18 0.97
CA GLN A 95 -4.06 -27.30 -0.12
C GLN A 95 -2.74 -26.60 0.20
N ILE A 96 -2.75 -25.56 1.03
CA ILE A 96 -1.53 -24.90 1.50
C ILE A 96 -0.86 -25.74 2.60
N ALA A 97 -1.63 -26.22 3.58
CA ALA A 97 -1.11 -27.07 4.66
C ALA A 97 -0.55 -28.42 4.19
N ALA A 98 -1.03 -28.94 3.05
CA ALA A 98 -0.56 -30.19 2.44
C ALA A 98 0.40 -29.97 1.24
N GLY A 99 0.81 -28.74 0.94
CA GLY A 99 1.50 -28.38 -0.29
C GLY A 99 2.54 -27.27 -0.12
N PRO A 100 2.86 -26.52 -1.19
CA PRO A 100 3.74 -25.36 -1.10
C PRO A 100 3.17 -24.30 -0.13
N PRO A 101 4.02 -23.52 0.55
CA PRO A 101 3.57 -22.45 1.44
C PRO A 101 2.73 -21.40 0.70
N LEU A 102 1.95 -20.62 1.44
CA LEU A 102 1.27 -19.44 0.90
C LEU A 102 2.32 -18.36 0.63
N LYS A 103 2.32 -17.81 -0.58
CA LYS A 103 3.22 -16.73 -0.99
C LYS A 103 2.46 -15.49 -1.39
N LEU A 104 2.83 -14.34 -0.85
CA LEU A 104 2.45 -13.02 -1.38
C LEU A 104 3.70 -12.26 -1.83
N LEU A 105 3.53 -11.39 -2.82
CA LEU A 105 4.46 -10.29 -3.06
C LEU A 105 3.86 -8.99 -2.52
N ALA A 106 4.71 -8.07 -2.09
CA ALA A 106 4.33 -6.71 -1.72
C ALA A 106 5.13 -5.65 -2.47
N LEU A 107 4.44 -4.59 -2.89
CA LEU A 107 4.95 -3.40 -3.56
C LEU A 107 4.30 -2.17 -2.94
N CYS A 108 5.00 -1.05 -2.89
CA CYS A 108 4.41 0.27 -2.64
C CYS A 108 5.23 1.29 -3.40
N ASP A 109 4.67 2.47 -3.73
CA ASP A 109 5.46 3.63 -4.16
C ASP A 109 6.28 3.33 -5.43
N GLN A 110 5.62 2.72 -6.41
CA GLN A 110 6.25 2.10 -7.58
C GLN A 110 6.64 3.13 -8.65
N GLY A 111 5.68 3.87 -9.21
CA GLY A 111 5.90 4.65 -10.42
C GLY A 111 6.07 3.78 -11.68
N HIS A 112 6.95 4.21 -12.61
CA HIS A 112 7.01 3.71 -13.98
C HIS A 112 8.38 3.17 -14.42
N ARG A 113 9.19 3.99 -15.10
CA ARG A 113 10.45 3.60 -15.77
C ARG A 113 11.57 3.41 -14.76
N GLU A 114 11.48 4.22 -13.72
CA GLU A 114 12.33 4.34 -12.56
C GLU A 114 12.39 3.00 -11.80
N SER A 115 11.22 2.36 -11.63
CA SER A 115 11.02 1.04 -11.01
C SER A 115 11.16 -0.15 -11.97
N ALA A 116 11.63 0.03 -13.20
CA ALA A 116 11.62 -1.04 -14.22
C ALA A 116 12.38 -2.31 -13.80
N GLY A 117 13.44 -2.19 -13.00
CA GLY A 117 14.18 -3.34 -12.45
C GLY A 117 13.34 -4.17 -11.47
N VAL A 118 12.60 -3.49 -10.56
CA VAL A 118 11.67 -4.15 -9.62
C VAL A 118 10.57 -4.88 -10.39
N LEU A 119 9.95 -4.20 -11.35
CA LEU A 119 8.84 -4.74 -12.12
C LEU A 119 9.27 -5.95 -12.99
N GLN A 120 10.50 -5.96 -13.52
CA GLN A 120 11.06 -7.12 -14.22
C GLN A 120 11.22 -8.34 -13.30
N LEU A 121 11.69 -8.15 -12.06
CA LEU A 121 11.83 -9.23 -11.08
C LEU A 121 10.46 -9.80 -10.67
N VAL A 122 9.50 -8.92 -10.35
CA VAL A 122 8.14 -9.31 -9.97
C VAL A 122 7.44 -10.04 -11.13
N ALA A 123 7.57 -9.54 -12.36
CA ALA A 123 7.01 -10.20 -13.55
C ALA A 123 7.66 -11.57 -13.84
N ALA A 124 8.96 -11.73 -13.54
CA ALA A 124 9.64 -13.02 -13.68
C ALA A 124 9.11 -14.07 -12.68
N GLU A 125 9.00 -13.72 -11.40
CA GLU A 125 8.43 -14.62 -10.37
C GLU A 125 6.97 -14.97 -10.66
N VAL A 126 6.17 -14.01 -11.12
CA VAL A 126 4.77 -14.24 -11.47
C VAL A 126 4.61 -15.06 -12.75
N GLY A 127 5.55 -14.91 -13.70
CA GLY A 127 5.58 -15.64 -14.96
C GLY A 127 5.87 -17.13 -14.79
N ASP A 128 6.81 -17.49 -13.92
CA ASP A 128 7.20 -18.88 -13.63
C ASP A 128 6.23 -19.58 -12.66
N PRO A 129 5.52 -20.66 -13.07
CA PRO A 129 4.62 -21.40 -12.18
C PRO A 129 5.26 -22.00 -10.92
N SER A 130 6.59 -22.13 -10.85
CA SER A 130 7.29 -22.65 -9.66
C SER A 130 7.51 -21.60 -8.56
N THR A 131 7.57 -20.32 -8.96
CA THR A 131 7.80 -19.18 -8.06
C THR A 131 6.56 -18.30 -7.86
N ARG A 132 5.58 -18.34 -8.79
CA ARG A 132 4.34 -17.54 -8.79
C ARG A 132 3.67 -17.43 -7.40
N PRO A 133 3.38 -16.21 -6.91
CA PRO A 133 2.66 -16.01 -5.66
C PRO A 133 1.15 -16.25 -5.80
N ASP A 134 0.47 -16.45 -4.67
CA ASP A 134 -0.99 -16.60 -4.61
C ASP A 134 -1.74 -15.27 -4.83
N ALA A 135 -1.13 -14.14 -4.45
CA ALA A 135 -1.59 -12.78 -4.72
C ALA A 135 -0.44 -11.76 -4.54
N LEU A 136 -0.69 -10.51 -4.95
CA LEU A 136 0.18 -9.36 -4.70
C LEU A 136 -0.59 -8.30 -3.90
N VAL A 137 0.06 -7.64 -2.95
CA VAL A 137 -0.45 -6.48 -2.22
C VAL A 137 0.33 -5.23 -2.65
N HIS A 138 -0.36 -4.18 -3.10
CA HIS A 138 0.23 -2.89 -3.45
C HIS A 138 -0.29 -1.80 -2.52
N CYS A 139 0.58 -1.21 -1.69
CA CYS A 139 0.16 -0.30 -0.62
C CYS A 139 0.13 1.21 -0.97
N GLY A 140 -0.25 1.54 -2.21
CA GLY A 140 -0.50 2.92 -2.66
C GLY A 140 0.64 3.55 -3.46
N ASP A 141 0.35 4.72 -4.02
CA ASP A 141 1.21 5.52 -4.88
C ASP A 141 1.67 4.73 -6.13
N PHE A 142 0.69 4.47 -6.99
CA PHE A 142 0.83 3.55 -8.13
C PHE A 142 1.68 4.16 -9.26
N ALA A 143 1.12 5.15 -9.96
CA ALA A 143 1.68 5.73 -11.18
C ALA A 143 2.44 7.04 -10.94
N TYR A 144 2.41 7.55 -9.70
CA TYR A 144 2.71 8.94 -9.36
C TYR A 144 1.83 9.87 -10.20
N ASP A 145 0.60 10.02 -9.70
CA ASP A 145 -0.58 10.66 -10.32
C ASP A 145 -1.20 9.86 -11.49
N LEU A 146 -2.25 9.06 -11.20
CA LEU A 146 -3.00 8.27 -12.19
C LEU A 146 -3.80 9.11 -13.19
N ASP A 147 -4.08 10.37 -12.86
CA ASP A 147 -4.83 11.34 -13.66
C ASP A 147 -3.95 12.19 -14.57
N THR A 148 -2.63 12.17 -14.35
CA THR A 148 -1.68 12.95 -15.14
C THR A 148 -1.80 12.63 -16.65
N TYR A 149 -1.66 13.67 -17.46
CA TYR A 149 -1.97 13.69 -18.89
C TYR A 149 -3.40 13.22 -19.21
N SER A 150 -4.40 13.73 -18.47
CA SER A 150 -5.82 13.40 -18.67
C SER A 150 -6.05 11.89 -18.64
N GLY A 151 -5.52 11.27 -17.59
CA GLY A 151 -5.57 9.86 -17.26
C GLY A 151 -4.62 8.95 -18.05
N ARG A 152 -3.87 9.48 -19.02
CA ARG A 152 -2.97 8.64 -19.85
C ARG A 152 -1.81 8.05 -19.05
N ASN A 153 -1.40 8.69 -17.95
CA ASN A 153 -0.39 8.14 -17.05
C ASN A 153 -0.88 6.84 -16.37
N GLY A 154 -2.09 6.84 -15.81
CA GLY A 154 -2.71 5.62 -15.27
C GLY A 154 -3.02 4.55 -16.32
N ASP A 155 -3.24 4.91 -17.59
CA ASP A 155 -3.38 3.91 -18.67
C ASP A 155 -2.05 3.22 -18.97
N ARG A 156 -0.94 3.97 -18.95
CA ARG A 156 0.42 3.43 -19.06
C ARG A 156 0.75 2.51 -17.87
N PHE A 157 0.41 2.91 -16.65
CA PHE A 157 0.72 2.12 -15.45
C PHE A 157 0.05 0.75 -15.51
N LEU A 158 -1.22 0.69 -15.92
CA LEU A 158 -1.94 -0.58 -16.08
C LEU A 158 -1.32 -1.47 -17.17
N ALA A 159 -0.71 -0.89 -18.22
CA ALA A 159 0.05 -1.65 -19.22
C ALA A 159 1.40 -2.13 -18.66
N ASP A 160 2.10 -1.32 -17.88
CA ASP A 160 3.35 -1.69 -17.22
C ASP A 160 3.12 -2.90 -16.27
N VAL A 161 2.05 -2.90 -15.47
CA VAL A 161 1.74 -4.01 -14.54
C VAL A 161 0.93 -5.17 -15.14
N GLU A 162 0.47 -5.10 -16.40
CA GLU A 162 -0.29 -6.19 -17.04
C GLU A 162 0.39 -7.57 -16.94
N PRO A 163 1.72 -7.73 -17.16
CA PRO A 163 2.41 -9.02 -17.04
C PRO A 163 2.26 -9.68 -15.66
N VAL A 164 1.95 -8.89 -14.63
CA VAL A 164 1.72 -9.31 -13.25
C VAL A 164 0.23 -9.44 -12.96
N ALA A 165 -0.53 -8.35 -13.11
CA ALA A 165 -1.93 -8.24 -12.71
C ALA A 165 -2.88 -9.14 -13.54
N ALA A 166 -2.50 -9.55 -14.75
CA ALA A 166 -3.25 -10.53 -15.54
C ALA A 166 -3.03 -12.00 -15.12
N ARG A 167 -2.13 -12.26 -14.15
CA ARG A 167 -1.74 -13.63 -13.73
C ARG A 167 -2.01 -13.92 -12.26
N VAL A 168 -1.96 -12.89 -11.39
CA VAL A 168 -2.18 -13.00 -9.95
C VAL A 168 -3.17 -11.92 -9.47
N PRO A 169 -4.00 -12.20 -8.44
CA PRO A 169 -4.83 -11.17 -7.83
C PRO A 169 -3.97 -10.01 -7.32
N TYR A 170 -4.24 -8.80 -7.84
CA TYR A 170 -3.50 -7.59 -7.53
C TYR A 170 -4.34 -6.72 -6.58
N MET A 171 -4.02 -6.78 -5.29
CA MET A 171 -4.80 -6.21 -4.19
C MET A 171 -4.20 -4.86 -3.80
N THR A 172 -4.99 -3.80 -3.65
CA THR A 172 -4.47 -2.43 -3.60
C THR A 172 -5.07 -1.61 -2.47
N SER A 173 -4.28 -0.80 -1.76
CA SER A 173 -4.79 0.33 -0.97
C SER A 173 -4.32 1.65 -1.58
N GLN A 174 -5.15 2.70 -1.55
CA GLN A 174 -4.81 4.03 -2.10
C GLN A 174 -3.79 4.80 -1.24
N GLY A 175 -2.89 5.54 -1.90
CA GLY A 175 -1.98 6.53 -1.31
C GLY A 175 -2.29 7.97 -1.75
N ASN A 176 -1.44 8.94 -1.36
CA ASN A 176 -1.69 10.36 -1.64
C ASN A 176 -1.65 10.71 -3.15
N HIS A 177 -0.87 10.02 -3.96
CA HIS A 177 -0.83 10.22 -5.42
C HIS A 177 -2.09 9.72 -6.14
N GLU A 178 -3.02 9.08 -5.42
CA GLU A 178 -4.34 8.73 -5.96
C GLU A 178 -5.40 9.81 -5.73
N ARG A 179 -5.13 10.89 -4.98
CA ARG A 179 -6.17 11.83 -4.49
C ARG A 179 -7.02 12.52 -5.56
N ALA A 180 -6.51 12.62 -6.78
CA ALA A 180 -7.11 13.41 -7.86
C ALA A 180 -8.59 13.08 -8.10
N TYR A 181 -9.39 14.14 -8.17
CA TYR A 181 -10.85 14.09 -8.37
C TYR A 181 -11.57 13.16 -7.38
N ASN A 182 -11.26 13.29 -6.08
CA ASN A 182 -11.75 12.41 -5.00
C ASN A 182 -11.49 10.93 -5.30
N PHE A 183 -10.21 10.59 -5.52
CA PHE A 183 -9.73 9.22 -5.71
C PHE A 183 -10.40 8.44 -6.86
N SER A 184 -11.05 9.14 -7.81
CA SER A 184 -11.86 8.48 -8.85
C SER A 184 -11.03 7.61 -9.79
N HIS A 185 -9.77 7.97 -10.09
CA HIS A 185 -8.90 7.14 -10.90
C HIS A 185 -8.60 5.80 -10.23
N TYR A 186 -8.41 5.78 -8.91
CA TYR A 186 -8.24 4.54 -8.14
C TYR A 186 -9.54 3.73 -8.07
N ALA A 187 -10.66 4.37 -7.69
CA ALA A 187 -11.96 3.72 -7.55
C ALA A 187 -12.48 3.08 -8.84
N GLU A 188 -12.16 3.66 -10.00
CA GLU A 188 -12.58 3.15 -11.32
C GLU A 188 -11.58 2.16 -11.93
N ARG A 189 -10.26 2.30 -11.71
CA ARG A 189 -9.24 1.39 -12.29
C ARG A 189 -9.09 0.04 -11.59
N PHE A 190 -9.25 0.01 -10.28
CA PHE A 190 -9.09 -1.22 -9.48
C PHE A 190 -10.45 -1.82 -9.09
N THR A 191 -10.48 -3.09 -8.72
CA THR A 191 -11.70 -3.78 -8.26
C THR A 191 -11.37 -4.66 -7.05
N MET A 192 -11.68 -4.17 -5.86
CA MET A 192 -11.42 -4.85 -4.60
C MET A 192 -12.64 -5.63 -4.08
N PRO A 193 -12.44 -6.74 -3.36
CA PRO A 193 -13.51 -7.64 -2.91
C PRO A 193 -14.28 -7.08 -1.71
N GLY A 194 -15.36 -7.77 -1.32
CA GLY A 194 -16.08 -7.50 -0.08
C GLY A 194 -16.60 -6.06 0.01
N ALA A 195 -16.21 -5.35 1.08
CA ALA A 195 -16.58 -3.95 1.29
C ALA A 195 -16.06 -3.01 0.18
N GLY A 196 -14.96 -3.36 -0.50
CA GLY A 196 -14.35 -2.57 -1.57
C GLY A 196 -15.34 -2.24 -2.70
N ALA A 197 -16.23 -3.17 -3.01
CA ALA A 197 -17.26 -3.03 -4.05
C ALA A 197 -18.33 -1.96 -3.73
N SER A 198 -18.45 -1.51 -2.47
CA SER A 198 -19.46 -0.52 -2.03
C SER A 198 -18.88 0.83 -1.59
N ASN A 199 -17.55 0.97 -1.52
CA ASN A 199 -16.87 2.17 -1.01
C ASN A 199 -15.77 2.72 -1.94
N GLY A 200 -15.75 2.31 -3.21
CA GLY A 200 -14.73 2.76 -4.18
C GLY A 200 -13.36 2.15 -3.94
N ASN A 201 -13.31 0.90 -3.47
CA ASN A 201 -12.10 0.13 -3.09
C ASN A 201 -11.35 0.67 -1.85
N ALA A 202 -11.88 1.66 -1.14
CA ALA A 202 -11.12 2.39 -0.13
C ALA A 202 -10.81 1.58 1.14
N TYR A 203 -11.62 0.57 1.48
CA TYR A 203 -11.32 -0.37 2.55
C TYR A 203 -12.01 -1.72 2.32
N TYR A 204 -11.32 -2.83 2.57
CA TYR A 204 -11.82 -4.19 2.32
C TYR A 204 -10.97 -5.23 3.03
N SER A 205 -11.48 -6.46 3.10
CA SER A 205 -10.75 -7.62 3.61
C SER A 205 -10.99 -8.87 2.76
N PHE A 206 -10.08 -9.83 2.84
CA PHE A 206 -10.22 -11.15 2.21
C PHE A 206 -9.35 -12.20 2.89
N ASP A 207 -9.86 -13.44 2.96
CA ASP A 207 -9.06 -14.60 3.36
C ASP A 207 -8.30 -15.17 2.16
N VAL A 208 -7.02 -15.49 2.32
CA VAL A 208 -6.21 -16.29 1.40
C VAL A 208 -5.44 -17.35 2.20
N GLY A 209 -5.79 -18.62 2.02
CA GLY A 209 -5.19 -19.71 2.79
C GLY A 209 -5.34 -19.55 4.31
N PRO A 210 -4.26 -19.66 5.10
CA PRO A 210 -4.24 -19.40 6.55
C PRO A 210 -4.10 -17.90 6.92
N MET A 211 -4.27 -16.96 5.98
CA MET A 211 -4.10 -15.52 6.25
C MET A 211 -5.35 -14.72 5.90
N HIS A 212 -5.73 -13.83 6.80
CA HIS A 212 -6.70 -12.76 6.57
C HIS A 212 -5.95 -11.47 6.24
N VAL A 213 -6.29 -10.84 5.11
CA VAL A 213 -5.65 -9.61 4.64
C VAL A 213 -6.67 -8.48 4.63
N VAL A 214 -6.31 -7.33 5.20
CA VAL A 214 -7.17 -6.15 5.36
C VAL A 214 -6.51 -4.92 4.78
N ALA A 215 -7.27 -4.11 4.04
CA ALA A 215 -6.88 -2.79 3.57
C ALA A 215 -7.74 -1.71 4.24
N PHE A 216 -7.13 -0.59 4.64
CA PHE A 216 -7.87 0.61 5.02
C PHE A 216 -7.34 1.87 4.33
N ASN A 217 -8.20 2.87 4.17
CA ASN A 217 -7.85 4.17 3.59
C ASN A 217 -7.10 5.01 4.64
N ALA A 218 -5.78 4.96 4.63
CA ALA A 218 -4.95 5.80 5.50
C ALA A 218 -5.09 7.30 5.17
N GLU A 219 -5.35 7.63 3.90
CA GLU A 219 -5.59 9.00 3.43
C GLU A 219 -6.88 9.63 3.98
N ALA A 220 -7.76 8.84 4.61
CA ALA A 220 -8.96 9.34 5.30
C ALA A 220 -8.66 10.36 6.41
N PHE A 221 -7.44 10.37 6.95
CA PHE A 221 -7.00 11.33 7.96
C PHE A 221 -6.32 12.57 7.38
N PHE A 222 -6.18 12.66 6.05
CA PHE A 222 -5.36 13.65 5.37
C PHE A 222 -6.11 14.43 4.28
N TRP A 223 -7.39 14.13 4.00
CA TRP A 223 -8.19 14.87 3.01
C TRP A 223 -9.63 15.07 3.52
N PRO A 224 -9.86 15.97 4.50
CA PRO A 224 -11.16 16.19 5.13
C PRO A 224 -12.21 16.82 4.19
N GLU A 225 -11.80 17.34 3.02
CA GLU A 225 -12.69 17.76 1.93
C GLU A 225 -13.30 16.57 1.16
N TYR A 226 -12.67 15.39 1.23
CA TYR A 226 -13.17 14.14 0.65
C TYR A 226 -13.69 13.15 1.71
N PHE A 227 -13.07 13.12 2.89
CA PHE A 227 -13.30 12.14 3.95
C PHE A 227 -13.69 12.84 5.26
N ASP A 228 -15.00 13.09 5.42
CA ASP A 228 -15.53 13.66 6.65
C ASP A 228 -15.43 12.70 7.86
N ALA A 229 -15.66 13.21 9.07
CA ALA A 229 -15.67 12.38 10.28
C ALA A 229 -16.70 11.22 10.21
N ALA A 230 -17.78 11.37 9.44
CA ALA A 230 -18.74 10.29 9.22
C ALA A 230 -18.17 9.17 8.33
N TYR A 231 -17.35 9.49 7.32
CA TYR A 231 -16.57 8.52 6.55
C TYR A 231 -15.55 7.82 7.45
N ALA A 232 -14.74 8.57 8.20
CA ALA A 232 -13.71 8.01 9.07
C ALA A 232 -14.32 7.06 10.11
N ARG A 233 -15.45 7.44 10.72
CA ARG A 233 -16.23 6.56 11.61
C ARG A 233 -16.72 5.29 10.93
N ARG A 234 -17.31 5.37 9.73
CA ARG A 234 -17.78 4.18 8.99
C ARG A 234 -16.64 3.20 8.68
N MET A 235 -15.48 3.73 8.27
CA MET A 235 -14.27 2.94 8.02
C MET A 235 -13.75 2.31 9.32
N TYR A 236 -13.58 3.10 10.38
CA TYR A 236 -13.04 2.63 11.67
C TYR A 236 -13.93 1.55 12.30
N GLU A 237 -15.25 1.78 12.35
CA GLU A 237 -16.17 0.78 12.88
C GLU A 237 -16.19 -0.50 12.03
N TRP A 238 -16.06 -0.40 10.70
CA TRP A 238 -15.93 -1.57 9.84
C TRP A 238 -14.63 -2.33 10.15
N LEU A 239 -13.49 -1.63 10.21
CA LEU A 239 -12.18 -2.21 10.51
C LEU A 239 -12.18 -2.94 11.86
N VAL A 240 -12.73 -2.30 12.91
CA VAL A 240 -12.85 -2.93 14.24
C VAL A 240 -13.75 -4.16 14.24
N ARG A 241 -14.86 -4.17 13.47
CA ARG A 241 -15.73 -5.35 13.35
C ARG A 241 -15.04 -6.50 12.59
N ASP A 242 -14.35 -6.17 11.50
CA ASP A 242 -13.63 -7.09 10.63
C ASP A 242 -12.46 -7.76 11.36
N LEU A 243 -11.59 -6.96 11.99
CA LEU A 243 -10.47 -7.46 12.81
C LEU A 243 -10.94 -8.32 13.99
N ARG A 244 -12.05 -7.97 14.64
CA ARG A 244 -12.65 -8.81 15.71
C ARG A 244 -13.11 -10.16 15.18
N ALA A 245 -13.73 -10.19 14.00
CA ALA A 245 -14.19 -11.43 13.37
C ALA A 245 -13.02 -12.31 12.93
N ALA A 246 -11.99 -11.73 12.31
CA ALA A 246 -10.76 -12.43 11.94
C ALA A 246 -10.02 -12.98 13.18
N ASN A 247 -9.91 -12.20 14.25
CA ASN A 247 -9.26 -12.65 15.48
C ASN A 247 -10.05 -13.75 16.21
N ALA A 248 -11.39 -13.73 16.14
CA ALA A 248 -12.21 -14.87 16.58
C ALA A 248 -12.07 -16.12 15.68
N ASN A 249 -11.60 -15.94 14.43
CA ASN A 249 -11.43 -16.99 13.42
C ASN A 249 -9.96 -17.44 13.23
N ARG A 250 -9.05 -17.16 14.17
CA ARG A 250 -7.63 -17.58 14.13
C ARG A 250 -7.44 -19.10 13.95
N GLY A 251 -8.44 -19.90 14.29
CA GLY A 251 -8.45 -21.35 14.01
C GLY A 251 -8.47 -21.70 12.51
N ASN A 252 -8.81 -20.75 11.64
CA ASN A 252 -8.81 -20.87 10.16
C ASN A 252 -7.89 -19.86 9.47
N VAL A 253 -7.82 -18.63 9.97
CA VAL A 253 -6.91 -17.57 9.51
C VAL A 253 -5.97 -17.18 10.65
N PRO A 254 -5.01 -18.04 11.01
CA PRO A 254 -4.07 -17.76 12.09
C PRO A 254 -3.30 -16.45 11.88
N TRP A 255 -3.04 -16.02 10.65
CA TRP A 255 -2.33 -14.77 10.37
C TRP A 255 -3.28 -13.64 9.98
N ILE A 256 -3.06 -12.44 10.51
CA ILE A 256 -3.72 -11.21 10.11
C ILE A 256 -2.68 -10.18 9.63
N LEU A 257 -2.74 -9.87 8.35
CA LEU A 257 -1.98 -8.80 7.69
C LEU A 257 -2.90 -7.61 7.45
N VAL A 258 -2.51 -6.42 7.91
CA VAL A 258 -3.18 -5.16 7.56
C VAL A 258 -2.24 -4.34 6.68
N HIS A 259 -2.77 -3.71 5.64
CA HIS A 259 -2.05 -2.72 4.85
C HIS A 259 -2.82 -1.40 4.71
N GLY A 260 -2.06 -0.33 4.58
CA GLY A 260 -2.51 1.01 4.22
C GLY A 260 -1.31 1.77 3.66
N HIS A 261 -1.48 3.03 3.26
CA HIS A 261 -0.37 3.75 2.64
C HIS A 261 0.62 4.38 3.64
N ARG A 262 0.12 5.12 4.63
CA ARG A 262 0.95 5.91 5.55
C ARG A 262 1.51 5.07 6.73
N PRO A 263 2.82 5.08 7.00
CA PRO A 263 3.40 4.35 8.13
C PRO A 263 2.94 4.86 9.49
N MET A 264 3.14 4.00 10.49
CA MET A 264 2.86 4.28 11.89
C MET A 264 4.14 4.63 12.68
N TYR A 265 5.30 4.14 12.24
CA TYR A 265 6.56 4.32 12.94
C TYR A 265 7.57 5.04 12.05
N CYS A 266 8.68 5.51 12.65
CA CYS A 266 9.72 6.30 12.01
C CYS A 266 11.10 5.82 12.47
N VAL A 267 12.13 5.93 11.62
CA VAL A 267 13.51 5.50 11.91
C VAL A 267 14.33 6.50 12.75
N ASP A 268 13.88 7.75 12.87
CA ASP A 268 14.46 8.78 13.74
C ASP A 268 13.44 9.89 14.06
N THR A 269 13.20 10.18 15.33
CA THR A 269 12.21 11.18 15.81
C THR A 269 12.56 12.64 15.52
N LYS A 270 13.79 12.95 15.12
CA LYS A 270 14.21 14.31 14.69
C LYS A 270 14.34 14.46 13.18
N VAL A 271 14.10 13.40 12.43
CA VAL A 271 13.98 13.45 10.97
C VAL A 271 12.49 13.70 10.68
N PRO A 272 12.12 14.83 10.04
CA PRO A 272 10.83 14.91 9.38
C PRO A 272 10.78 13.77 8.36
N ASP A 273 9.62 13.12 8.20
CA ASP A 273 9.38 12.28 7.03
C ASP A 273 9.83 13.06 5.79
N PHE A 274 10.84 12.56 5.07
CA PHE A 274 11.57 13.31 4.04
C PHE A 274 10.81 13.35 2.71
N THR A 275 9.52 13.65 2.79
CA THR A 275 8.75 14.20 1.70
C THR A 275 9.31 15.61 1.36
N PRO A 276 9.30 16.06 0.09
CA PRO A 276 10.30 17.01 -0.37
C PRO A 276 10.19 18.49 0.07
N HIS A 277 9.44 18.91 1.09
CA HIS A 277 9.25 20.33 1.48
C HIS A 277 8.97 20.60 3.00
N ALA A 278 9.08 19.60 3.87
CA ALA A 278 8.65 19.70 5.27
C ALA A 278 9.71 20.17 6.30
N ILE A 279 9.83 21.48 6.54
CA ILE A 279 10.46 22.00 7.78
C ILE A 279 9.43 21.93 8.92
N LYS A 280 9.27 20.74 9.52
CA LYS A 280 8.38 20.48 10.66
C LYS A 280 9.12 20.71 11.99
N PRO A 281 8.45 21.17 13.08
CA PRO A 281 9.09 21.33 14.40
C PRO A 281 9.57 19.99 14.95
N ALA A 282 10.65 20.00 15.73
CA ALA A 282 11.22 18.79 16.30
C ALA A 282 10.29 18.20 17.38
N PHE A 283 9.83 16.97 17.18
CA PHE A 283 9.11 16.21 18.20
C PHE A 283 10.12 15.62 19.19
N ASP A 284 9.92 15.87 20.48
CA ASP A 284 10.83 15.36 21.51
C ASP A 284 10.48 13.92 21.85
N GLY A 285 11.21 12.97 21.23
CA GLY A 285 11.10 11.54 21.51
C GLY A 285 9.95 10.78 20.84
N ALA A 286 9.11 11.45 20.06
CA ALA A 286 7.96 10.85 19.36
C ALA A 286 8.09 10.93 17.83
N CYS A 287 7.41 10.05 17.10
CA CYS A 287 7.35 10.14 15.63
C CYS A 287 6.51 11.34 15.16
N GLY A 288 6.82 11.84 13.96
CA GLY A 288 6.18 13.03 13.38
C GLY A 288 4.65 12.91 13.21
N TRP A 289 3.99 14.06 13.05
CA TRP A 289 2.53 14.16 13.09
C TRP A 289 1.80 13.26 12.09
N GLU A 290 2.38 12.94 10.94
CA GLU A 290 1.78 12.03 9.93
C GLU A 290 1.59 10.63 10.53
N LYS A 291 2.65 10.11 11.17
CA LYS A 291 2.65 8.84 11.90
C LYS A 291 1.61 8.85 13.03
N GLN A 292 1.52 9.96 13.76
CA GLN A 292 0.54 10.15 14.85
C GLN A 292 -0.91 10.18 14.32
N ALA A 293 -1.16 10.87 13.21
CA ALA A 293 -2.47 11.00 12.58
C ALA A 293 -3.05 9.62 12.24
N VAL A 294 -2.24 8.76 11.62
CA VAL A 294 -2.64 7.37 11.28
C VAL A 294 -2.84 6.53 12.54
N ARG A 295 -1.88 6.55 13.48
CA ARG A 295 -1.90 5.68 14.67
C ARG A 295 -3.05 5.99 15.61
N LYS A 296 -3.26 7.27 15.91
CA LYS A 296 -4.31 7.77 16.79
C LYS A 296 -5.64 7.98 16.02
N GLY A 297 -5.61 7.87 14.70
CA GLY A 297 -6.76 8.08 13.82
C GLY A 297 -7.33 9.48 13.97
N VAL A 298 -6.48 10.48 14.06
CA VAL A 298 -6.87 11.88 14.19
C VAL A 298 -6.68 12.57 12.86
N ALA A 299 -7.70 13.32 12.41
CA ALA A 299 -7.58 14.10 11.19
C ALA A 299 -6.43 15.09 11.33
N SER A 300 -5.47 15.04 10.41
CA SER A 300 -4.41 16.02 10.34
C SER A 300 -5.01 17.40 10.05
N ARG A 301 -4.50 18.41 10.77
CA ARG A 301 -4.72 19.83 10.45
C ARG A 301 -3.53 20.44 9.71
N CYS A 302 -2.50 19.65 9.47
CA CYS A 302 -1.34 19.99 8.67
C CYS A 302 -1.43 19.12 7.43
N GLU A 303 -2.06 19.59 6.37
CA GLU A 303 -2.41 18.70 5.25
C GLU A 303 -1.28 18.52 4.24
N ASP A 304 -0.31 19.45 4.26
CA ASP A 304 0.24 19.88 2.99
C ASP A 304 1.67 20.41 3.05
N GLU A 305 2.44 19.99 2.06
CA GLU A 305 3.64 20.70 1.60
C GLU A 305 3.31 21.91 0.71
N TYR A 306 2.02 22.13 0.42
CA TYR A 306 1.49 23.34 -0.20
C TYR A 306 0.97 24.39 0.79
N ALA A 307 1.05 24.15 2.10
CA ALA A 307 0.65 25.09 3.14
C ALA A 307 1.73 26.15 3.42
N THR A 308 2.10 26.94 2.40
CA THR A 308 3.04 28.07 2.54
C THR A 308 2.46 29.25 3.35
N LEU A 309 1.27 29.10 3.95
CA LEU A 309 0.63 30.05 4.85
C LEU A 309 -0.15 29.34 5.99
N GLY A 310 0.33 29.43 7.23
CA GLY A 310 -0.57 29.57 8.39
C GLY A 310 -0.58 28.51 9.50
N CYS A 311 0.08 27.35 9.39
CA CYS A 311 -0.01 26.29 10.43
C CYS A 311 0.94 26.47 11.64
N ALA A 312 0.94 27.66 12.26
CA ALA A 312 1.50 27.92 13.60
C ALA A 312 1.03 29.28 14.17
N ALA A 313 -0.29 29.49 14.30
CA ALA A 313 -0.83 30.72 14.90
C ALA A 313 -2.18 30.58 15.65
N ALA A 314 -2.89 29.46 15.51
CA ALA A 314 -4.31 29.38 15.86
C ALA A 314 -4.65 28.78 17.24
N PHE A 315 -3.66 28.35 18.05
CA PHE A 315 -3.91 27.69 19.34
C PHE A 315 -3.03 28.12 20.53
N ASP A 316 -1.90 28.80 20.31
CA ASP A 316 -1.02 29.29 21.41
C ASP A 316 -1.18 30.80 21.71
N ALA A 317 -2.22 31.44 21.17
CA ALA A 317 -2.45 32.89 21.29
C ALA A 317 -3.80 33.25 21.93
N GLU A 318 -4.28 32.45 22.89
CA GLU A 318 -5.45 32.82 23.72
C GLU A 318 -5.38 32.24 25.15
N SER A 319 -4.26 32.49 25.84
CA SER A 319 -4.10 32.27 27.29
C SER A 319 -3.29 33.37 28.00
N ALA A 320 -3.19 34.55 27.38
CA ALA A 320 -2.63 35.76 27.98
C ALA A 320 -3.75 36.79 28.24
N GLU A 321 -4.01 37.07 29.51
CA GLU A 321 -4.98 38.08 29.95
C GLU A 321 -4.55 39.49 29.50
N SER A 322 -5.50 40.31 29.05
CA SER A 322 -5.52 41.75 29.39
C SER A 322 -6.90 42.36 29.17
N GLU A 323 -7.32 43.20 30.12
CA GLU A 323 -8.55 43.98 30.07
C GLU A 323 -8.36 45.22 29.16
N SER A 324 -9.40 45.61 28.40
CA SER A 324 -9.75 47.03 28.18
C SER A 324 -11.03 47.20 27.36
N GLU A 325 -11.60 48.42 27.40
CA GLU A 325 -13.01 48.71 27.15
C GLU A 325 -13.38 49.03 25.68
N GLY A 326 -14.57 48.57 25.28
CA GLY A 326 -15.61 49.30 24.51
C GLY A 326 -15.29 50.03 23.19
N PHE A 327 -16.01 49.68 22.12
CA PHE A 327 -16.97 50.59 21.44
C PHE A 327 -17.90 49.82 20.47
N ASP A 328 -19.16 50.25 20.31
CA ASP A 328 -20.17 49.72 19.37
C ASP A 328 -20.52 50.76 18.29
N VAL A 329 -20.49 50.39 17.00
CA VAL A 329 -21.28 51.04 15.92
C VAL A 329 -21.60 50.05 14.77
N SER A 330 -22.84 50.10 14.27
CA SER A 330 -23.39 49.28 13.16
C SER A 330 -23.55 50.12 11.84
N VAL A 331 -24.00 49.69 10.64
CA VAL A 331 -24.99 48.67 10.26
C VAL A 331 -24.57 47.71 9.09
N PRO A 332 -24.87 47.83 7.76
CA PRO A 332 -25.14 46.59 6.98
C PRO A 332 -24.46 46.34 5.60
N ARG A 333 -24.21 45.05 5.35
CA ARG A 333 -24.40 44.25 4.11
C ARG A 333 -23.92 44.77 2.73
N ARG A 334 -23.07 43.94 2.11
CA ARG A 334 -23.25 43.49 0.71
C ARG A 334 -22.92 42.00 0.59
N ALA A 335 -23.60 41.27 -0.29
CA ALA A 335 -23.51 39.80 -0.37
C ALA A 335 -22.91 39.33 -1.70
N GLY A 336 -22.15 38.22 -1.64
CA GLY A 336 -21.63 37.44 -2.78
C GLY A 336 -20.11 37.16 -2.68
N PRO A 337 -19.59 36.19 -3.45
CA PRO A 337 -20.08 34.82 -3.59
C PRO A 337 -19.67 33.97 -2.36
N GLY A 338 -20.41 32.90 -2.05
CA GLY A 338 -20.26 32.16 -0.80
C GLY A 338 -18.94 31.40 -0.65
N GLY A 339 -18.04 31.90 0.20
CA GLY A 339 -16.99 31.08 0.81
C GLY A 339 -17.59 30.07 1.81
N TYR A 340 -16.92 28.94 1.99
CA TYR A 340 -17.28 27.95 3.02
C TYR A 340 -17.19 28.59 4.41
N VAL A 341 -18.34 28.78 5.07
CA VAL A 341 -18.36 29.08 6.50
C VAL A 341 -18.32 27.74 7.23
N ALA A 342 -17.13 27.36 7.70
CA ALA A 342 -16.97 26.18 8.56
C ALA A 342 -17.89 26.32 9.80
N PRO A 343 -18.68 25.30 10.16
CA PRO A 343 -19.52 25.35 11.35
C PRO A 343 -18.66 25.53 12.61
N LYS A 344 -18.97 26.54 13.43
CA LYS A 344 -18.47 26.63 14.80
C LYS A 344 -19.19 25.60 15.68
N GLU A 345 -18.77 24.33 15.61
CA GLU A 345 -19.04 23.35 16.66
C GLU A 345 -17.74 23.04 17.43
N SER A 346 -17.68 23.49 18.68
CA SER A 346 -16.59 23.23 19.61
C SER A 346 -16.71 21.83 20.25
N LYS A 347 -16.74 20.79 19.41
CA LYS A 347 -16.51 19.42 19.86
C LYS A 347 -15.01 19.14 19.80
N SER A 348 -14.50 18.37 20.76
CA SER A 348 -13.18 17.76 20.61
C SER A 348 -13.13 16.98 19.29
N PRO A 349 -11.95 16.86 18.64
CA PRO A 349 -11.78 15.93 17.53
C PRO A 349 -12.33 14.54 17.91
N GLU A 350 -12.96 13.87 16.94
CA GLU A 350 -13.27 12.46 17.08
C GLU A 350 -12.05 11.66 16.67
N ASP A 351 -11.53 10.86 17.59
CA ASP A 351 -10.32 10.06 17.40
C ASP A 351 -10.71 8.61 17.01
N PHE A 352 -10.03 8.05 16.02
CA PHE A 352 -10.30 6.71 15.46
C PHE A 352 -9.11 5.77 15.64
N PRO A 353 -8.68 5.43 16.88
CA PRO A 353 -7.33 4.95 17.17
C PRO A 353 -6.98 3.61 16.51
N ILE A 354 -6.39 3.69 15.31
CA ILE A 354 -6.09 2.55 14.45
C ILE A 354 -5.09 1.62 15.10
N GLU A 355 -3.97 2.13 15.63
CA GLU A 355 -2.93 1.32 16.27
C GLU A 355 -3.51 0.49 17.43
N LYS A 356 -4.37 1.11 18.24
CA LYS A 356 -5.09 0.43 19.32
C LYS A 356 -6.02 -0.66 18.79
N ALA A 357 -6.72 -0.42 17.68
CA ALA A 357 -7.54 -1.43 17.02
C ALA A 357 -6.70 -2.60 16.45
N LEU A 358 -5.50 -2.35 15.90
CA LEU A 358 -4.57 -3.40 15.47
C LEU A 358 -4.12 -4.25 16.66
N TYR A 359 -3.67 -3.59 17.74
CA TYR A 359 -3.15 -4.23 18.95
C TYR A 359 -4.21 -5.06 19.71
N GLU A 360 -5.40 -4.50 19.91
CA GLU A 360 -6.53 -5.17 20.59
C GLU A 360 -7.11 -6.35 19.83
N ASN A 361 -6.85 -6.45 18.52
CA ASN A 361 -7.27 -7.59 17.68
C ASN A 361 -6.08 -8.45 17.21
N GLY A 362 -4.87 -8.16 17.70
CA GLY A 362 -3.72 -9.05 17.55
C GLY A 362 -3.03 -9.03 16.19
N VAL A 363 -3.24 -8.01 15.35
CA VAL A 363 -2.70 -7.95 13.98
C VAL A 363 -1.19 -8.25 13.99
N ASP A 364 -0.75 -9.26 13.25
CA ASP A 364 0.64 -9.73 13.35
C ASP A 364 1.59 -8.83 12.57
N LEU A 365 1.13 -8.35 11.41
CA LEU A 365 1.92 -7.57 10.45
C LEU A 365 1.12 -6.38 9.93
N TYR A 366 1.72 -5.20 9.96
CA TYR A 366 1.25 -3.99 9.30
C TYR A 366 2.23 -3.56 8.20
N LEU A 367 1.72 -3.41 6.98
CA LEU A 367 2.47 -2.95 5.82
C LEU A 367 2.06 -1.53 5.41
N ALA A 368 3.06 -0.65 5.23
CA ALA A 368 2.91 0.70 4.72
C ALA A 368 3.97 1.06 3.65
N GLY A 369 3.74 2.17 2.96
CA GLY A 369 4.58 2.73 1.91
C GLY A 369 4.94 4.17 2.28
N HIS A 370 4.77 5.12 1.37
CA HIS A 370 4.83 6.58 1.56
C HIS A 370 6.21 7.16 1.90
N VAL A 371 6.92 6.57 2.87
CA VAL A 371 8.33 6.89 3.11
C VAL A 371 9.14 6.11 2.08
N HIS A 372 9.92 6.85 1.29
CA HIS A 372 10.75 6.31 0.21
C HIS A 372 12.02 5.59 0.70
N ASP A 373 11.82 4.60 1.58
CA ASP A 373 12.80 3.68 2.13
C ASP A 373 12.11 2.35 2.46
N TYR A 374 12.90 1.31 2.71
CA TYR A 374 12.45 0.12 3.41
C TYR A 374 12.84 0.22 4.89
N GLU A 375 11.86 0.15 5.78
CA GLU A 375 12.03 0.23 7.23
C GLU A 375 11.33 -0.95 7.89
N ARG A 376 12.02 -1.63 8.80
CA ARG A 376 11.45 -2.69 9.62
C ARG A 376 11.53 -2.33 11.09
N TYR A 377 10.44 -2.60 11.77
CA TYR A 377 10.28 -2.32 13.18
C TYR A 377 10.27 -3.61 14.01
N PHE A 378 10.69 -3.50 15.26
CA PHE A 378 10.39 -4.49 16.30
C PHE A 378 8.88 -4.49 16.58
N PRO A 379 8.33 -5.54 17.22
CA PRO A 379 6.95 -5.53 17.72
C PRO A 379 6.74 -4.31 18.62
N ALA A 380 5.87 -3.38 18.22
CA ALA A 380 5.75 -2.08 18.87
C ALA A 380 4.29 -1.67 19.11
N PHE A 381 4.06 -0.96 20.21
CA PHE A 381 2.79 -0.33 20.55
C PHE A 381 3.05 0.94 21.38
N ASP A 382 2.38 2.04 21.06
CA ASP A 382 2.49 3.31 21.81
C ASP A 382 3.95 3.82 21.95
N GLU A 383 4.73 3.74 20.86
CA GLU A 383 6.15 4.17 20.84
C GLU A 383 7.07 3.38 21.77
N ARG A 384 6.68 2.15 22.10
CA ARG A 384 7.46 1.22 22.92
C ARG A 384 7.57 -0.12 22.23
N VAL A 385 8.75 -0.73 22.31
CA VAL A 385 8.91 -2.14 21.96
C VAL A 385 8.14 -2.98 22.97
N VAL A 386 7.31 -3.89 22.49
CA VAL A 386 6.58 -4.85 23.33
C VAL A 386 7.10 -6.24 23.00
N ASN A 387 8.12 -6.64 23.76
CA ASN A 387 8.85 -7.87 23.53
C ASN A 387 7.94 -9.11 23.56
N GLY A 388 8.30 -10.10 22.73
CA GLY A 388 7.76 -11.45 22.79
C GLY A 388 8.50 -12.32 23.81
N THR A 389 8.51 -13.63 23.58
CA THR A 389 9.31 -14.56 24.39
C THR A 389 10.79 -14.58 24.02
N ASP A 390 11.12 -14.18 22.78
CA ASP A 390 12.49 -14.00 22.27
C ASP A 390 12.40 -13.07 21.04
N VAL A 391 13.25 -12.04 20.97
CA VAL A 391 13.22 -11.02 19.91
C VAL A 391 14.66 -10.71 19.50
N THR A 392 14.99 -11.07 18.25
CA THR A 392 16.29 -10.82 17.62
C THR A 392 16.07 -10.12 16.29
N LEU A 393 17.15 -9.62 15.65
CA LEU A 393 17.04 -9.01 14.32
C LEU A 393 16.56 -9.99 13.24
N GLU A 394 16.78 -11.30 13.40
CA GLU A 394 16.39 -12.33 12.41
C GLU A 394 15.04 -13.00 12.75
N ARG A 395 14.60 -12.93 14.02
CA ARG A 395 13.43 -13.70 14.48
C ARG A 395 12.67 -13.01 15.61
N TYR A 396 11.35 -12.92 15.47
CA TYR A 396 10.43 -12.45 16.49
C TYR A 396 9.56 -13.62 16.98
N VAL A 397 9.75 -14.08 18.21
CA VAL A 397 9.05 -15.24 18.79
C VAL A 397 7.95 -14.79 19.74
N ASN A 398 6.71 -15.17 19.45
CA ASN A 398 5.48 -14.76 20.12
C ASN A 398 5.43 -13.23 20.34
N PRO A 399 5.54 -12.40 19.28
CA PRO A 399 5.62 -10.95 19.41
C PRO A 399 4.51 -10.40 20.31
N GLY A 400 4.86 -9.40 21.13
CA GLY A 400 3.96 -8.80 22.11
C GLY A 400 3.07 -7.67 21.55
N ALA A 401 3.30 -7.27 20.30
CA ALA A 401 2.51 -6.30 19.55
C ALA A 401 2.63 -6.56 18.04
N THR A 402 1.97 -5.73 17.22
CA THR A 402 2.07 -5.77 15.77
C THR A 402 3.49 -5.48 15.30
N VAL A 403 3.95 -6.24 14.30
CA VAL A 403 5.19 -5.93 13.56
C VAL A 403 4.85 -4.95 12.46
N HIS A 404 5.56 -3.83 12.40
CA HIS A 404 5.36 -2.83 11.34
C HIS A 404 6.50 -2.93 10.32
N VAL A 405 6.15 -2.78 9.04
CA VAL A 405 7.10 -2.67 7.93
C VAL A 405 6.66 -1.54 6.99
N THR A 406 7.59 -0.64 6.69
CA THR A 406 7.49 0.32 5.60
C THR A 406 8.26 -0.23 4.40
N SER A 407 7.67 -0.23 3.22
CA SER A 407 8.28 -0.72 1.98
C SER A 407 8.01 0.23 0.79
N GLY A 408 8.11 1.55 1.04
CA GLY A 408 7.85 2.60 0.05
C GLY A 408 9.00 2.86 -0.93
N SER A 409 9.91 1.91 -1.07
CA SER A 409 11.05 1.97 -1.99
C SER A 409 10.80 1.23 -3.31
N GLY A 410 9.57 1.20 -3.83
CA GLY A 410 9.23 0.51 -5.10
C GLY A 410 9.96 1.06 -6.33
N GLY A 411 10.40 2.32 -6.28
CA GLY A 411 11.32 2.93 -7.24
C GLY A 411 10.72 4.10 -8.02
N ASN A 412 9.96 4.95 -7.34
CA ASN A 412 9.26 6.08 -7.94
C ASN A 412 10.17 7.24 -8.41
N PRO A 413 9.64 8.21 -9.18
CA PRO A 413 10.41 9.36 -9.67
C PRO A 413 10.96 10.32 -8.61
N GLU A 414 10.34 10.42 -7.42
CA GLU A 414 10.83 11.34 -6.38
C GLU A 414 12.17 10.87 -5.80
N MET A 415 12.33 9.54 -5.66
CA MET A 415 13.59 8.88 -5.27
C MET A 415 14.77 9.22 -6.19
N TRP A 416 14.54 9.69 -7.42
CA TRP A 416 15.58 10.03 -8.40
C TRP A 416 16.11 11.46 -8.29
N THR A 417 15.59 12.28 -7.37
CA THR A 417 15.95 13.70 -7.32
C THR A 417 17.14 13.98 -6.39
N ASP A 418 18.18 14.65 -6.91
CA ASP A 418 19.35 15.15 -6.12
C ASP A 418 18.94 16.05 -4.92
N ALA A 419 17.70 16.54 -4.91
CA ALA A 419 17.15 17.37 -3.85
C ALA A 419 17.10 16.65 -2.48
N MET A 420 16.92 15.33 -2.44
CA MET A 420 16.95 14.57 -1.18
C MET A 420 18.36 14.56 -0.55
N TYR A 421 19.42 14.51 -1.37
CA TYR A 421 20.80 14.56 -0.88
C TYR A 421 21.18 15.97 -0.39
N ASN A 422 20.86 17.00 -1.18
CA ASN A 422 21.34 18.38 -0.98
C ASN A 422 20.66 19.16 0.15
N ARG A 423 19.58 18.66 0.77
CA ARG A 423 18.93 19.34 1.91
C ARG A 423 19.59 19.07 3.26
N THR A 424 20.54 18.13 3.33
CA THR A 424 21.46 18.07 4.46
C THR A 424 22.54 19.13 4.28
N ASN A 425 22.47 20.22 5.06
CA ASN A 425 23.45 21.31 5.05
C ASN A 425 24.88 20.81 5.40
N GLY A 426 25.64 20.35 4.40
CA GLY A 426 27.08 20.05 4.45
C GLY A 426 27.55 18.90 5.37
N ALA A 427 26.73 18.47 6.34
CA ALA A 427 27.06 17.47 7.34
C ALA A 427 26.47 16.09 7.01
N GLY A 428 26.86 15.55 5.85
CA GLY A 428 26.29 14.32 5.30
C GLY A 428 26.54 13.09 6.18
N ARG A 429 25.53 12.69 6.95
CA ARG A 429 25.39 11.29 7.38
C ARG A 429 24.78 10.49 6.23
N LYS A 430 25.61 9.69 5.56
CA LYS A 430 25.09 8.51 4.85
C LYS A 430 24.38 7.66 5.90
N ILE A 431 23.09 7.37 5.70
CA ILE A 431 22.37 6.39 6.52
C ILE A 431 22.76 5.01 5.97
N PRO A 432 23.51 4.18 6.72
CA PRO A 432 23.90 2.86 6.23
C PRO A 432 22.73 1.87 6.40
N ARG A 433 22.66 0.88 5.50
CA ARG A 433 21.76 -0.28 5.66
C ARG A 433 21.93 -0.85 7.08
N GLY A 434 20.81 -1.07 7.77
CA GLY A 434 20.72 -1.74 9.08
C GLY A 434 20.99 -0.90 10.33
N THR A 435 21.50 0.34 10.27
CA THR A 435 21.71 1.14 11.51
C THR A 435 20.56 2.09 11.79
N CYS A 436 19.68 1.72 12.72
CA CYS A 436 18.62 2.56 13.26
C CYS A 436 19.13 3.69 14.18
N SER A 437 18.34 4.75 14.36
CA SER A 437 18.67 5.81 15.32
C SER A 437 18.37 5.37 16.76
N HIS A 438 19.28 5.65 17.69
CA HIS A 438 19.05 5.42 19.13
C HIS A 438 17.84 6.19 19.70
N ARG A 439 17.31 7.16 18.94
CA ARG A 439 16.09 7.92 19.27
C ARG A 439 14.79 7.22 18.86
N ALA A 440 14.88 6.12 18.11
CA ALA A 440 13.77 5.32 17.63
C ALA A 440 14.01 3.85 18.02
N PRO A 441 13.89 3.49 19.32
CA PRO A 441 14.22 2.14 19.83
C PRO A 441 13.36 1.02 19.22
N TRP A 442 12.23 1.37 18.60
CA TRP A 442 11.37 0.46 17.84
C TRP A 442 11.91 0.11 16.44
N CYS A 443 12.88 0.84 15.89
CA CYS A 443 13.48 0.53 14.60
C CYS A 443 14.45 -0.66 14.71
N ALA A 444 14.24 -1.68 13.90
CA ALA A 444 15.08 -2.89 13.83
C ALA A 444 16.02 -2.87 12.61
N PHE A 445 15.55 -2.39 11.46
CA PHE A 445 16.35 -2.24 10.24
C PHE A 445 15.83 -1.06 9.41
N GLN A 446 16.72 -0.40 8.67
CA GLN A 446 16.35 0.49 7.57
C GLN A 446 17.30 0.25 6.40
N SER A 447 16.84 0.34 5.16
CA SER A 447 17.76 0.25 4.02
C SER A 447 18.59 1.55 3.93
N GLY A 448 17.99 2.69 4.26
CA GLY A 448 18.53 4.02 4.07
C GLY A 448 18.12 4.57 2.71
N PHE A 449 17.51 5.76 2.70
CA PHE A 449 17.05 6.48 1.51
C PHE A 449 17.97 6.40 0.28
N ALA A 450 17.35 6.31 -0.89
CA ALA A 450 18.01 6.52 -2.17
C ALA A 450 18.02 8.03 -2.54
N PRO A 451 19.03 8.54 -3.27
CA PRO A 451 20.22 7.86 -3.77
C PRO A 451 21.40 7.70 -2.78
N LYS A 452 22.11 6.57 -2.90
CA LYS A 452 23.37 6.29 -2.19
C LYS A 452 24.56 6.55 -3.11
N ARG A 453 25.45 7.48 -2.74
CA ARG A 453 26.69 7.74 -3.49
C ARG A 453 27.71 6.61 -3.29
N THR A 454 27.96 5.85 -4.36
CA THR A 454 28.98 4.78 -4.49
C THR A 454 30.29 5.36 -5.04
N GLY A 455 31.28 4.50 -5.31
CA GLY A 455 32.50 4.88 -6.03
C GLY A 455 32.27 5.11 -7.54
N GLU A 456 31.14 4.66 -8.07
CA GLU A 456 30.83 4.63 -9.51
C GLU A 456 29.70 5.60 -9.90
N GLY A 457 28.94 6.12 -8.92
CA GLY A 457 27.85 7.05 -9.16
C GLY A 457 26.86 7.09 -7.98
N TYR A 458 25.57 7.09 -8.29
CA TYR A 458 24.50 6.87 -7.33
C TYR A 458 23.88 5.49 -7.56
N ALA A 459 23.74 4.70 -6.49
CA ALA A 459 22.92 3.50 -6.45
C ALA A 459 21.61 3.81 -5.74
N TYR A 460 20.50 3.29 -6.27
CA TYR A 460 19.18 3.37 -5.65
C TYR A 460 18.76 1.95 -5.25
N ASP A 461 18.38 1.77 -3.99
CA ASP A 461 17.88 0.50 -3.47
C ASP A 461 16.36 0.44 -3.73
N PHE A 462 15.97 0.13 -4.96
CA PHE A 462 14.56 -0.10 -5.29
C PHE A 462 14.19 -1.54 -4.96
N THR A 463 13.08 -1.75 -4.27
CA THR A 463 12.78 -3.01 -3.61
C THR A 463 11.33 -3.44 -3.75
N TYR A 464 11.11 -4.73 -3.63
CA TYR A 464 9.81 -5.34 -3.34
C TYR A 464 9.99 -6.38 -2.24
N SER A 465 8.90 -6.88 -1.69
CA SER A 465 8.94 -7.84 -0.59
C SER A 465 8.31 -9.17 -0.96
N ARG A 466 8.84 -10.26 -0.40
CA ARG A 466 8.19 -11.58 -0.39
C ARG A 466 7.68 -11.88 1.01
N ILE A 467 6.45 -12.36 1.10
CA ILE A 467 5.82 -12.83 2.34
C ILE A 467 5.51 -14.31 2.15
N THR A 468 6.18 -15.18 2.90
CA THR A 468 5.97 -16.63 2.84
C THR A 468 5.37 -17.11 4.16
N VAL A 469 4.12 -17.56 4.13
CA VAL A 469 3.47 -18.20 5.28
C VAL A 469 3.66 -19.71 5.14
N HIS A 470 4.56 -20.25 5.96
CA HIS A 470 4.94 -21.67 5.94
C HIS A 470 3.87 -22.55 6.58
N ASP A 471 3.34 -22.12 7.72
CA ASP A 471 2.35 -22.84 8.51
C ASP A 471 1.58 -21.88 9.44
N ASP A 472 0.72 -22.42 10.31
CA ASP A 472 -0.06 -21.66 11.28
C ASP A 472 0.79 -20.94 12.36
N ARG A 473 2.12 -21.09 12.37
CA ARG A 473 3.04 -20.55 13.38
C ARG A 473 4.26 -19.82 12.82
N THR A 474 4.65 -20.07 11.57
CA THR A 474 5.84 -19.49 10.94
C THR A 474 5.50 -18.66 9.70
N LEU A 475 5.77 -17.35 9.76
CA LEU A 475 5.73 -16.41 8.64
C LEU A 475 7.13 -15.85 8.41
N GLU A 476 7.59 -15.84 7.17
CA GLU A 476 8.87 -15.28 6.74
C GLU A 476 8.65 -14.07 5.82
N TRP A 477 9.50 -13.06 6.02
CA TRP A 477 9.60 -11.87 5.17
C TRP A 477 11.00 -11.80 4.57
N GLU A 478 11.08 -11.51 3.27
CA GLU A 478 12.32 -11.13 2.57
C GLU A 478 12.12 -9.77 1.89
N GLN A 479 13.03 -8.82 2.09
CA GLN A 479 13.12 -7.61 1.28
C GLN A 479 14.13 -7.81 0.16
N VAL A 480 13.69 -7.66 -1.09
CA VAL A 480 14.49 -7.89 -2.28
C VAL A 480 14.80 -6.58 -2.99
N SER A 481 16.07 -6.19 -3.05
CA SER A 481 16.54 -5.07 -3.86
C SER A 481 16.73 -5.50 -5.31
N ALA A 482 16.17 -4.74 -6.24
CA ALA A 482 16.52 -4.75 -7.65
C ALA A 482 17.76 -3.87 -7.89
N PRO A 483 18.62 -4.20 -8.87
CA PRO A 483 19.62 -3.26 -9.36
C PRO A 483 18.94 -2.07 -10.05
N SER A 484 19.47 -0.88 -9.82
CA SER A 484 18.86 0.38 -10.29
C SER A 484 19.29 0.76 -11.71
N GLY A 485 18.33 1.29 -12.47
CA GLY A 485 18.56 2.18 -13.60
C GLY A 485 18.33 1.58 -15.00
N PRO A 486 17.85 2.40 -15.96
CA PRO A 486 17.63 1.97 -17.34
C PRO A 486 18.93 1.65 -18.10
N ASP A 487 20.09 2.13 -17.64
CA ASP A 487 21.39 1.86 -18.26
C ASP A 487 21.96 0.47 -17.91
N SER A 488 21.36 -0.24 -16.94
CA SER A 488 21.58 -1.69 -16.78
C SER A 488 21.04 -2.49 -18.00
N VAL A 489 20.20 -1.86 -18.82
CA VAL A 489 19.66 -2.39 -20.07
C VAL A 489 20.43 -1.80 -21.27
N GLY A 490 21.74 -2.08 -21.40
CA GLY A 490 22.42 -1.78 -22.67
C GLY A 490 23.94 -1.63 -22.74
N ARG A 491 24.70 -1.73 -21.64
CA ARG A 491 26.19 -1.76 -21.73
C ARG A 491 26.74 -3.18 -21.62
N GLY A 492 27.09 -3.75 -22.77
CA GLY A 492 27.81 -5.02 -22.88
C GLY A 492 29.28 -4.90 -22.54
N ASP A 493 29.58 -4.51 -21.29
CA ASP A 493 30.95 -4.24 -20.82
C ASP A 493 31.50 -5.42 -20.01
N GLY A 494 31.69 -6.56 -20.68
CA GLY A 494 32.92 -7.33 -20.51
C GLY A 494 33.19 -8.20 -19.27
N GLU A 495 32.20 -8.67 -18.50
CA GLU A 495 32.36 -9.90 -17.70
C GLU A 495 31.22 -10.90 -17.96
N ALA A 496 31.52 -12.19 -17.81
CA ALA A 496 30.72 -13.30 -18.36
C ALA A 496 29.43 -13.61 -17.55
N GLY A 497 28.46 -12.70 -17.61
CA GLY A 497 27.06 -12.96 -17.26
C GLY A 497 26.30 -13.64 -18.39
N ASP A 498 25.33 -14.49 -18.04
CA ASP A 498 24.46 -15.20 -18.99
C ASP A 498 23.77 -14.22 -19.96
N PRO A 499 23.93 -14.35 -21.30
CA PRO A 499 23.32 -13.46 -22.29
C PRO A 499 21.79 -13.57 -22.41
N LYS A 500 21.14 -14.32 -21.50
CA LYS A 500 19.68 -14.40 -21.31
C LYS A 500 19.24 -14.20 -19.85
N GLY A 501 20.15 -13.87 -18.95
CA GLY A 501 19.83 -13.71 -17.53
C GLY A 501 19.02 -12.45 -17.25
N LEU A 502 17.83 -12.62 -16.67
CA LEU A 502 17.14 -11.54 -15.95
C LEU A 502 18.07 -10.98 -14.85
N PRO A 503 17.88 -9.71 -14.42
CA PRO A 503 18.56 -9.20 -13.24
C PRO A 503 18.37 -10.16 -12.06
N LYS A 504 19.37 -10.27 -11.17
CA LYS A 504 19.21 -11.01 -9.91
C LYS A 504 18.93 -10.01 -8.79
N GLY A 505 17.82 -10.19 -8.09
CA GLY A 505 17.55 -9.43 -6.87
C GLY A 505 18.44 -9.86 -5.71
N GLU A 506 18.86 -8.91 -4.89
CA GLU A 506 19.59 -9.14 -3.62
C GLU A 506 18.58 -9.16 -2.46
N VAL A 507 18.60 -10.19 -1.61
CA VAL A 507 17.84 -10.14 -0.35
C VAL A 507 18.63 -9.28 0.64
N ILE A 508 18.14 -8.08 0.94
CA ILE A 508 18.83 -7.07 1.76
C ILE A 508 18.44 -7.12 3.24
N ASP A 509 17.29 -7.72 3.55
CA ASP A 509 16.81 -7.99 4.90
C ASP A 509 15.89 -9.21 4.89
N ARG A 510 15.90 -9.99 5.97
CA ARG A 510 15.08 -11.18 6.14
C ARG A 510 14.78 -11.38 7.62
N PHE A 511 13.52 -11.67 7.94
CA PHE A 511 13.13 -12.02 9.31
C PHE A 511 11.97 -13.01 9.35
N VAL A 512 11.85 -13.71 10.47
CA VAL A 512 10.81 -14.72 10.71
C VAL A 512 9.97 -14.35 11.93
N ILE A 513 8.65 -14.26 11.75
CA ILE A 513 7.70 -14.21 12.86
C ILE A 513 7.32 -15.65 13.24
N SER A 514 7.43 -15.97 14.53
CA SER A 514 7.12 -17.29 15.09
C SER A 514 6.05 -17.17 16.18
N ALA A 515 4.78 -17.35 15.83
CA ALA A 515 3.65 -17.23 16.74
C ALA A 515 3.12 -18.63 17.11
N ALA A 516 3.55 -19.15 18.28
CA ALA A 516 2.93 -20.35 18.85
C ALA A 516 1.51 -20.06 19.39
N VAL A 517 1.27 -18.81 19.77
CA VAL A 517 -0.03 -18.24 20.10
C VAL A 517 -0.15 -16.91 19.34
N HIS A 518 -1.28 -16.72 18.65
CA HIS A 518 -1.65 -15.46 17.99
C HIS A 518 -2.29 -14.48 18.98
N GLY A 519 -2.64 -13.27 18.55
CA GLY A 519 -3.26 -12.29 19.45
C GLY A 519 -4.65 -12.70 20.01
N PRO A 520 -5.34 -11.81 20.74
CA PRO A 520 -5.03 -10.39 20.89
C PRO A 520 -3.89 -10.14 21.88
N PHE A 521 -3.12 -9.07 21.65
CA PHE A 521 -1.96 -8.78 22.51
C PHE A 521 -2.36 -8.20 23.85
N ALA A 522 -3.40 -7.34 23.87
CA ALA A 522 -3.92 -6.70 25.07
C ALA A 522 -4.37 -7.68 26.19
N SER A 523 -4.66 -8.94 25.87
CA SER A 523 -5.06 -9.95 26.87
C SER A 523 -3.90 -10.73 27.48
N ARG A 524 -2.64 -10.46 27.09
CA ARG A 524 -1.46 -11.24 27.52
C ARG A 524 -0.86 -10.84 28.88
N GLY A 525 -1.42 -9.82 29.53
CA GLY A 525 -0.91 -9.30 30.81
C GLY A 525 -0.03 -8.06 30.64
N ALA A 526 0.52 -7.57 31.75
CA ALA A 526 1.26 -6.31 31.78
C ALA A 526 2.51 -6.33 30.88
N ILE A 527 2.75 -5.22 30.21
CA ILE A 527 3.88 -4.98 29.31
C ILE A 527 5.19 -5.22 30.09
N ALA A 528 5.97 -6.21 29.69
CA ALA A 528 7.36 -6.33 30.11
C ALA A 528 8.18 -5.27 29.37
N THR A 529 8.30 -4.09 29.96
CA THR A 529 9.24 -3.05 29.53
C THR A 529 10.62 -3.36 30.09
N GLU A 530 11.47 -4.00 29.29
CA GLU A 530 12.93 -4.03 29.45
C GLU A 530 13.58 -3.40 28.21
#